data_AF-A0AAD2CBR3-F1
#
_entry.id   AF-A0AAD2CBR3-F1
#
_cell.length_a   1.000
_cell.length_b   1.000
_cell.length_c   1.000
_cell.angle_alpha   90.00
_cell.angle_beta   90.00
_cell.angle_gamma   90.00
#
_symmetry.space_group_name_H-M   'P 1'
#
loop_
_entity.id
_entity.type
_entity.pdbx_description
1 polymer ?
#
loop_
_entity_poly.entity_id
_entity_poly.type
_entity_poly.pdbx_seq_one_letter_code
_entity_poly.pdbx_strand_id
1 'polypeptide(L)'
;MQLLPYSIVRTLPLLGVVCTAFHNPQHHGIYHVQEISRLTSPTTSLNLATQDSSDSDNPENDKNSEGMGVKNKGLLRLAKLSLEDYQWRQALFKSSEAERKVEESLARMMGDEPSYVRPMDASSEKIGPLGLLEKSSVDWLLNVIDEEARRAEKIVGQGGALVRPYEATTPEGELGPLGMVEKNFVDFLESIRQSERIRSQAKVLRPKDLDESQRGPLGKAELEAVEKINDIFYSEKVRAQQSWRRGRRVRPIDVPGPLGDFEMAVLDVVKAEQLRKREKEENARGFALRPKDSKVKGPLGELEQQAVEAVRKLTDEERYRLRSVKRFLDEKRPMEQDRMGVLGFVETVMVGIIRAPILMFQIIARVKELLDSEPLNEEDEKILQNQKRKEDKQ
;
A
#
# COMPACT_ATOMS: atom_id res chain seq x y z
N MET A 1 17.52 53.63 -10.01
CA MET A 1 16.42 52.75 -10.49
C MET A 1 17.01 51.78 -11.49
N GLN A 2 17.36 50.58 -11.02
CA GLN A 2 17.96 49.53 -11.85
C GLN A 2 17.00 48.34 -11.86
N LEU A 3 16.67 47.92 -13.08
CA LEU A 3 15.83 46.77 -13.40
C LEU A 3 16.66 45.49 -13.26
N LEU A 4 16.12 44.48 -12.56
CA LEU A 4 16.61 43.11 -12.60
C LEU A 4 15.59 42.22 -13.33
N PRO A 5 16.03 41.31 -14.20
CA PRO A 5 15.15 40.47 -15.00
C PRO A 5 14.72 39.19 -14.27
N TYR A 6 13.45 38.85 -14.48
CA TYR A 6 12.84 37.55 -14.22
C TYR A 6 13.37 36.48 -15.20
N SER A 7 13.97 35.41 -14.67
CA SER A 7 13.92 34.03 -15.18
C SER A 7 14.62 33.16 -14.13
N ILE A 8 14.03 32.09 -13.59
CA ILE A 8 13.96 30.76 -14.19
C ILE A 8 12.89 29.99 -13.41
N VAL A 9 11.81 29.62 -14.08
CA VAL A 9 10.84 28.63 -13.60
C VAL A 9 11.44 27.26 -13.91
N ARG A 10 11.90 26.54 -12.88
CA ARG A 10 12.29 25.13 -12.99
C ARG A 10 11.05 24.26 -12.84
N THR A 11 10.70 23.59 -13.92
CA THR A 11 9.84 22.41 -13.96
C THR A 11 10.56 21.23 -13.29
N LEU A 12 9.96 20.66 -12.25
CA LEU A 12 10.38 19.39 -11.66
C LEU A 12 9.36 18.32 -12.05
N PRO A 13 9.78 17.18 -12.65
CA PRO A 13 8.89 16.05 -12.84
C PRO A 13 8.68 15.30 -11.52
N LEU A 14 7.41 15.03 -11.22
CA LEU A 14 6.94 14.12 -10.18
C LEU A 14 7.46 12.70 -10.47
N LEU A 15 8.57 12.31 -9.83
CA LEU A 15 9.03 10.93 -9.76
C LEU A 15 8.36 10.26 -8.56
N GLY A 16 7.51 9.28 -8.87
CA GLY A 16 6.83 8.43 -7.91
C GLY A 16 7.82 7.66 -7.03
N VAL A 17 7.59 7.72 -5.73
CA VAL A 17 8.31 6.99 -4.69
C VAL A 17 7.91 5.51 -4.79
N VAL A 18 8.79 4.69 -5.35
CA VAL A 18 8.73 3.22 -5.22
C VAL A 18 9.45 2.87 -3.91
N CYS A 19 8.68 2.49 -2.89
CA CYS A 19 9.19 1.92 -1.65
C CYS A 19 9.91 0.59 -1.93
N THR A 20 11.24 0.57 -1.89
CA THR A 20 12.02 -0.67 -1.78
C THR A 20 12.23 -1.00 -0.31
N ALA A 21 11.64 -2.11 0.13
CA ALA A 21 11.86 -2.69 1.44
C ALA A 21 13.32 -3.17 1.59
N PHE A 22 13.94 -2.77 2.70
CA PHE A 22 15.24 -3.25 3.16
C PHE A 22 15.22 -4.77 3.38
N HIS A 23 16.14 -5.49 2.74
CA HIS A 23 16.54 -6.84 3.15
C HIS A 23 18.06 -6.87 3.32
N ASN A 24 18.48 -7.15 4.54
CA ASN A 24 19.87 -7.29 4.96
C ASN A 24 20.25 -8.78 4.86
N PRO A 25 21.39 -9.13 4.24
CA PRO A 25 22.03 -10.40 4.56
C PRO A 25 23.50 -10.19 4.91
N GLN A 26 23.82 -10.31 6.19
CA GLN A 26 25.10 -10.86 6.61
C GLN A 26 24.85 -12.32 7.02
N HIS A 27 25.38 -13.27 6.25
CA HIS A 27 26.03 -14.48 6.75
C HIS A 27 26.64 -15.24 5.56
N HIS A 28 27.98 -15.29 5.55
CA HIS A 28 28.75 -16.20 4.71
C HIS A 28 28.55 -17.64 5.19
N GLY A 29 28.18 -18.52 4.26
CA GLY A 29 28.16 -19.96 4.44
C GLY A 29 28.36 -20.63 3.08
N ILE A 30 29.58 -21.09 2.84
CA ILE A 30 30.02 -21.84 1.67
C ILE A 30 29.20 -23.14 1.60
N TYR A 31 28.42 -23.33 0.54
CA TYR A 31 27.92 -24.65 0.17
C TYR A 31 28.14 -24.93 -1.32
N HIS A 32 28.55 -26.17 -1.50
CA HIS A 32 28.96 -26.88 -2.70
C HIS A 32 27.91 -26.77 -3.82
N VAL A 33 28.35 -26.38 -5.01
CA VAL A 33 27.58 -26.54 -6.25
C VAL A 33 27.59 -28.02 -6.60
N GLN A 34 26.41 -28.64 -6.63
CA GLN A 34 26.16 -29.90 -7.31
C GLN A 34 24.96 -29.72 -8.24
N GLU A 35 25.13 -30.27 -9.44
CA GLU A 35 24.25 -30.19 -10.59
C GLU A 35 22.83 -30.66 -10.28
N ILE A 36 21.84 -29.85 -10.65
CA ILE A 36 20.55 -30.36 -11.12
C ILE A 36 20.21 -29.64 -12.43
N SER A 37 20.82 -30.14 -13.50
CA SER A 37 20.29 -30.00 -14.85
C SER A 37 19.24 -31.08 -15.03
N ARG A 38 18.00 -30.67 -15.35
CA ARG A 38 16.89 -31.41 -16.00
C ARG A 38 15.57 -31.15 -15.28
N LEU A 39 14.76 -30.26 -15.85
CA LEU A 39 13.31 -30.42 -16.01
C LEU A 39 12.83 -29.39 -17.04
N THR A 40 12.95 -29.81 -18.29
CA THR A 40 12.05 -29.57 -19.43
C THR A 40 10.92 -28.55 -19.24
N SER A 41 11.08 -27.39 -19.87
CA SER A 41 9.95 -26.61 -20.41
C SER A 41 9.60 -27.13 -21.80
N PRO A 42 8.32 -27.32 -22.16
CA PRO A 42 7.96 -27.56 -23.54
C PRO A 42 8.06 -26.23 -24.30
N THR A 43 9.03 -26.19 -25.22
CA THR A 43 9.16 -25.16 -26.25
C THR A 43 7.97 -25.25 -27.20
N THR A 44 7.00 -24.34 -27.06
CA THR A 44 6.09 -24.01 -28.16
C THR A 44 6.83 -23.04 -29.08
N SER A 45 7.54 -23.60 -30.06
CA SER A 45 8.09 -22.83 -31.17
C SER A 45 6.95 -22.32 -32.05
N LEU A 46 6.76 -21.01 -32.08
CA LEU A 46 5.99 -20.31 -33.10
C LEU A 46 6.69 -20.51 -34.45
N ASN A 47 6.21 -21.46 -35.24
CA ASN A 47 6.51 -21.53 -36.66
C ASN A 47 5.62 -20.51 -37.36
N LEU A 48 6.27 -19.48 -37.91
CA LEU A 48 5.70 -18.55 -38.87
C LEU A 48 5.45 -19.34 -40.16
N ALA A 49 4.20 -19.74 -40.38
CA ALA A 49 3.79 -20.50 -41.55
C ALA A 49 3.79 -19.60 -42.79
N THR A 50 4.75 -19.84 -43.68
CA THR A 50 4.58 -19.60 -45.11
C THR A 50 3.64 -20.68 -45.63
N GLN A 51 2.50 -20.28 -46.17
CA GLN A 51 1.57 -21.15 -46.88
C GLN A 51 2.26 -21.73 -48.11
N ASP A 52 2.42 -23.04 -48.16
CA ASP A 52 2.38 -23.79 -49.41
C ASP A 52 1.60 -25.08 -49.17
N SER A 53 0.49 -25.19 -49.89
CA SER A 53 -0.44 -26.29 -49.91
C SER A 53 0.22 -27.55 -50.48
N SER A 54 0.31 -28.60 -49.67
CA SER A 54 0.32 -29.97 -50.19
C SER A 54 -0.42 -30.87 -49.21
N ASP A 55 -1.55 -31.38 -49.69
CA ASP A 55 -2.36 -32.40 -49.04
C ASP A 55 -1.52 -33.67 -48.84
N SER A 56 -1.27 -34.01 -47.58
CA SER A 56 -0.87 -35.35 -47.19
C SER A 56 -1.65 -35.73 -45.93
N ASP A 57 -2.73 -36.49 -46.15
CA ASP A 57 -3.53 -37.13 -45.11
C ASP A 57 -2.65 -38.08 -44.29
N ASN A 58 -2.32 -37.64 -43.08
CA ASN A 58 -1.54 -38.43 -42.12
C ASN A 58 -2.45 -38.75 -40.90
N PRO A 59 -3.03 -39.95 -40.79
CA PRO A 59 -4.07 -40.27 -39.79
C PRO A 59 -3.54 -40.61 -38.37
N GLU A 60 -2.29 -40.30 -38.03
CA GLU A 60 -1.69 -40.76 -36.76
C GLU A 60 -1.72 -39.75 -35.59
N ASN A 61 -2.29 -38.56 -35.72
CA ASN A 61 -2.23 -37.54 -34.66
C ASN A 61 -3.45 -37.48 -33.72
N ASP A 62 -4.44 -38.38 -33.86
CA ASP A 62 -5.70 -38.32 -33.12
C ASP A 62 -5.63 -38.76 -31.65
N LYS A 63 -4.53 -39.35 -31.19
CA LYS A 63 -4.41 -39.80 -29.78
C LYS A 63 -3.99 -38.71 -28.80
N ASN A 64 -3.56 -37.54 -29.29
CA ASN A 64 -3.20 -36.38 -28.44
C ASN A 64 -4.34 -35.36 -28.29
N SER A 65 -5.44 -35.48 -29.05
CA SER A 65 -6.57 -34.55 -28.99
C SER A 65 -7.53 -34.84 -27.83
N GLU A 66 -7.64 -36.09 -27.38
CA GLU A 66 -8.52 -36.47 -26.25
C GLU A 66 -8.08 -35.86 -24.92
N GLY A 67 -6.76 -35.75 -24.67
CA GLY A 67 -6.22 -35.12 -23.47
C GLY A 67 -6.38 -33.59 -23.44
N MET A 68 -6.41 -32.94 -24.61
CA MET A 68 -6.67 -31.50 -24.73
C MET A 68 -8.15 -31.17 -24.51
N GLY A 69 -9.07 -32.03 -24.98
CA GLY A 69 -10.51 -31.84 -24.77
C GLY A 69 -10.92 -31.83 -23.30
N VAL A 70 -10.27 -32.63 -22.45
CA VAL A 70 -10.57 -32.67 -21.00
C VAL A 70 -10.10 -31.39 -20.29
N LYS A 71 -8.91 -30.88 -20.63
CA LYS A 71 -8.38 -29.63 -20.05
C LYS A 71 -9.21 -28.41 -20.46
N ASN A 72 -9.62 -28.34 -21.73
CA ASN A 72 -10.44 -27.25 -22.24
C ASN A 72 -11.85 -27.26 -21.63
N LYS A 73 -12.43 -28.44 -21.36
CA LYS A 73 -13.70 -28.56 -20.62
C LYS A 73 -13.59 -28.02 -19.18
N GLY A 74 -12.46 -28.25 -18.52
CA GLY A 74 -12.17 -27.70 -17.19
C GLY A 74 -12.09 -26.17 -17.20
N LEU A 75 -11.29 -25.60 -18.11
CA LEU A 75 -11.17 -24.15 -18.29
C LEU A 75 -12.51 -23.50 -18.67
N LEU A 76 -13.28 -24.13 -19.56
CA LEU A 76 -14.60 -23.64 -19.95
C LEU A 76 -15.58 -23.62 -18.77
N ARG A 77 -15.57 -24.64 -17.91
CA ARG A 77 -16.41 -24.65 -16.70
C ARG A 77 -15.99 -23.57 -15.71
N LEU A 78 -14.69 -23.38 -15.49
CA LEU A 78 -14.16 -22.33 -14.63
C LEU A 78 -14.49 -20.93 -15.17
N ALA A 79 -14.36 -20.72 -16.47
CA ALA A 79 -14.70 -19.45 -17.11
C ALA A 79 -16.21 -19.13 -16.97
N LYS A 80 -17.09 -20.13 -17.15
CA LYS A 80 -18.53 -19.96 -16.90
C LYS A 80 -18.84 -19.60 -15.44
N LEU A 81 -18.22 -20.31 -14.48
CA LEU A 81 -18.38 -20.01 -13.06
C LEU A 81 -17.84 -18.62 -12.70
N SER A 82 -16.73 -18.21 -13.30
CA SER A 82 -16.16 -16.87 -13.13
C SER A 82 -17.10 -15.78 -13.65
N LEU A 83 -17.80 -16.04 -14.75
CA LEU A 83 -18.76 -15.11 -15.34
C LEU A 83 -20.03 -15.00 -14.48
N GLU A 84 -20.53 -16.13 -13.97
CA GLU A 84 -21.65 -16.15 -13.00
C GLU A 84 -21.29 -15.41 -11.70
N ASP A 85 -20.09 -15.66 -11.15
CA ASP A 85 -19.58 -14.96 -9.96
C ASP A 85 -19.42 -13.45 -10.24
N TYR A 86 -18.91 -13.07 -11.40
CA TYR A 86 -18.84 -11.67 -11.82
C TYR A 86 -20.21 -11.01 -11.84
N GLN A 87 -21.21 -11.63 -12.48
CA GLN A 87 -22.57 -11.08 -12.53
C GLN A 87 -23.17 -10.92 -11.14
N TRP A 88 -22.97 -11.91 -10.26
CA TRP A 88 -23.44 -11.86 -8.88
C TRP A 88 -22.77 -10.71 -8.10
N ARG A 89 -21.44 -10.59 -8.17
CA ARG A 89 -20.70 -9.50 -7.50
C ARG A 89 -21.10 -8.14 -8.06
N GLN A 90 -21.19 -8.00 -9.38
CA GLN A 90 -21.54 -6.75 -10.01
C GLN A 90 -22.98 -6.32 -9.65
N ALA A 91 -23.93 -7.26 -9.58
CA ALA A 91 -25.28 -6.99 -9.12
C ALA A 91 -25.31 -6.51 -7.66
N LEU A 92 -24.56 -7.19 -6.78
CA LEU A 92 -24.44 -6.81 -5.37
C LEU A 92 -23.77 -5.44 -5.18
N PHE A 93 -22.72 -5.14 -5.96
CA PHE A 93 -22.10 -3.82 -5.96
C PHE A 93 -23.08 -2.74 -6.42
N LYS A 94 -23.77 -2.95 -7.55
CA LYS A 94 -24.77 -2.00 -8.07
C LYS A 94 -25.92 -1.76 -7.10
N SER A 95 -26.44 -2.82 -6.45
CA SER A 95 -27.51 -2.67 -5.47
C SER A 95 -27.02 -1.92 -4.23
N SER A 96 -25.84 -2.26 -3.71
CA SER A 96 -25.26 -1.57 -2.55
C SER A 96 -24.95 -0.09 -2.82
N GLU A 97 -24.44 0.25 -4.02
CA GLU A 97 -24.21 1.64 -4.41
C GLU A 97 -25.51 2.40 -4.62
N ALA A 98 -26.54 1.77 -5.18
CA ALA A 98 -27.84 2.38 -5.38
C ALA A 98 -28.50 2.69 -4.03
N GLU A 99 -28.52 1.73 -3.10
CA GLU A 99 -29.00 1.92 -1.73
C GLU A 99 -28.24 3.05 -1.03
N ARG A 100 -26.91 3.09 -1.18
CA ARG A 100 -26.08 4.16 -0.61
C ARG A 100 -26.40 5.53 -1.20
N LYS A 101 -26.56 5.64 -2.53
CA LYS A 101 -26.94 6.90 -3.20
C LYS A 101 -28.33 7.38 -2.77
N VAL A 102 -29.26 6.44 -2.56
CA VAL A 102 -30.59 6.74 -2.03
C VAL A 102 -30.48 7.26 -0.60
N GLU A 103 -29.75 6.59 0.28
CA GLU A 103 -29.52 7.02 1.67
C GLU A 103 -28.87 8.41 1.73
N GLU A 104 -27.85 8.66 0.89
CA GLU A 104 -27.20 9.96 0.79
C GLU A 104 -28.16 11.05 0.27
N SER A 105 -28.97 10.75 -0.74
CA SER A 105 -29.96 11.70 -1.27
C SER A 105 -31.05 12.02 -0.25
N LEU A 106 -31.51 11.04 0.53
CA LEU A 106 -32.50 11.21 1.59
C LEU A 106 -31.92 12.08 2.72
N ALA A 107 -30.69 11.80 3.16
CA ALA A 107 -30.01 12.61 4.17
C ALA A 107 -29.91 14.08 3.73
N ARG A 108 -29.47 14.33 2.49
CA ARG A 108 -29.40 15.68 1.92
C ARG A 108 -30.76 16.38 1.86
N MET A 109 -31.84 15.66 1.55
CA MET A 109 -33.20 16.24 1.53
C MET A 109 -33.71 16.59 2.93
N MET A 110 -33.32 15.82 3.96
CA MET A 110 -33.68 16.12 5.35
C MET A 110 -32.80 17.23 5.97
N GLY A 111 -31.77 17.68 5.25
CA GLY A 111 -30.79 18.63 5.78
C GLY A 111 -29.77 18.00 6.72
N ASP A 112 -29.76 16.67 6.81
CA ASP A 112 -28.83 15.90 7.62
C ASP A 112 -27.59 15.50 6.80
N GLU A 113 -26.44 15.43 7.47
CA GLU A 113 -25.26 14.78 6.89
C GLU A 113 -25.50 13.26 6.82
N PRO A 114 -25.13 12.59 5.71
CA PRO A 114 -25.28 11.14 5.59
C PRO A 114 -24.59 10.41 6.75
N SER A 115 -25.29 9.39 7.25
CA SER A 115 -24.91 8.51 8.35
C SER A 115 -23.47 7.97 8.20
N TYR A 116 -23.12 7.58 6.97
CA TYR A 116 -21.81 7.06 6.59
C TYR A 116 -21.39 7.59 5.21
N VAL A 117 -20.21 8.24 5.17
CA VAL A 117 -19.51 8.57 3.92
C VAL A 117 -18.27 7.69 3.84
N ARG A 118 -18.16 6.88 2.79
CA ARG A 118 -16.93 6.13 2.52
C ARG A 118 -15.83 7.14 2.17
N PRO A 119 -14.57 6.94 2.61
CA PRO A 119 -13.50 7.90 2.32
C PRO A 119 -13.34 8.26 0.84
N MET A 120 -13.56 7.31 -0.07
CA MET A 120 -13.50 7.54 -1.52
C MET A 120 -14.65 8.41 -2.09
N ASP A 121 -15.79 8.51 -1.39
CA ASP A 121 -16.97 9.26 -1.84
C ASP A 121 -17.05 10.68 -1.28
N ALA A 122 -16.09 11.06 -0.42
CA ALA A 122 -16.00 12.42 0.06
C ALA A 122 -15.84 13.39 -1.13
N SER A 123 -16.35 14.62 -1.00
CA SER A 123 -16.19 15.65 -2.04
C SER A 123 -14.71 15.83 -2.37
N SER A 124 -14.39 16.22 -3.61
CA SER A 124 -12.99 16.40 -4.06
C SER A 124 -12.18 17.37 -3.20
N GLU A 125 -12.84 18.27 -2.47
CA GLU A 125 -12.22 19.19 -1.51
C GLU A 125 -11.95 18.56 -0.13
N LYS A 126 -12.70 17.50 0.23
CA LYS A 126 -12.61 16.79 1.52
C LYS A 126 -11.96 15.41 1.40
N ILE A 127 -11.66 14.94 0.19
CA ILE A 127 -11.02 13.64 -0.02
C ILE A 127 -9.58 13.69 0.49
N GLY A 128 -9.33 12.94 1.56
CA GLY A 128 -7.99 12.78 2.10
C GLY A 128 -7.10 11.88 1.24
N PRO A 129 -5.79 11.83 1.49
CA PRO A 129 -4.88 10.83 0.93
C PRO A 129 -5.42 9.39 1.00
N LEU A 130 -6.08 8.99 2.10
CA LEU A 130 -6.64 7.64 2.20
C LEU A 130 -7.80 7.44 1.22
N GLY A 131 -8.65 8.46 1.05
CA GLY A 131 -9.75 8.42 0.09
C GLY A 131 -9.26 8.34 -1.36
N LEU A 132 -8.18 9.04 -1.71
CA LEU A 132 -7.56 8.95 -3.03
C LEU A 132 -6.94 7.58 -3.29
N LEU A 133 -6.26 7.00 -2.29
CA LEU A 133 -5.71 5.65 -2.39
C LEU A 133 -6.81 4.59 -2.47
N GLU A 134 -7.86 4.70 -1.65
CA GLU A 134 -9.01 3.81 -1.72
C GLU A 134 -9.67 3.92 -3.09
N LYS A 135 -9.94 5.14 -3.58
CA LYS A 135 -10.53 5.37 -4.89
C LYS A 135 -9.70 4.75 -6.01
N SER A 136 -8.42 5.06 -6.09
CA SER A 136 -7.54 4.50 -7.12
C SER A 136 -7.41 2.97 -7.04
N SER A 137 -7.39 2.41 -5.82
CA SER A 137 -7.32 0.96 -5.63
C SER A 137 -8.63 0.26 -6.00
N VAL A 138 -9.77 0.84 -5.61
CA VAL A 138 -11.11 0.31 -5.93
C VAL A 138 -11.36 0.43 -7.43
N ASP A 139 -11.07 1.58 -8.04
CA ASP A 139 -11.19 1.79 -9.48
C ASP A 139 -10.30 0.79 -10.24
N TRP A 140 -9.06 0.57 -9.79
CA TRP A 140 -8.16 -0.42 -10.38
C TRP A 140 -8.72 -1.85 -10.24
N LEU A 141 -9.22 -2.24 -9.07
CA LEU A 141 -9.80 -3.57 -8.84
C LEU A 141 -11.06 -3.79 -9.66
N LEU A 142 -11.94 -2.80 -9.76
CA LEU A 142 -13.14 -2.87 -10.61
C LEU A 142 -12.75 -3.09 -12.07
N ASN A 143 -11.76 -2.34 -12.56
CA ASN A 143 -11.26 -2.50 -13.92
C ASN A 143 -10.62 -3.89 -14.15
N VAL A 144 -9.92 -4.45 -13.16
CA VAL A 144 -9.37 -5.82 -13.23
C VAL A 144 -10.50 -6.86 -13.26
N ILE A 145 -11.54 -6.69 -12.44
CA ILE A 145 -12.69 -7.60 -12.40
C ILE A 145 -13.43 -7.57 -13.75
N ASP A 146 -13.66 -6.38 -14.30
CA ASP A 146 -14.29 -6.21 -15.62
C ASP A 146 -13.42 -6.77 -16.76
N GLU A 147 -12.10 -6.69 -16.64
CA GLU A 147 -11.15 -7.30 -17.57
C GLU A 147 -11.16 -8.83 -17.50
N GLU A 148 -11.14 -9.41 -16.29
CA GLU A 148 -11.22 -10.86 -16.11
C GLU A 148 -12.58 -11.42 -16.55
N ALA A 149 -13.68 -10.67 -16.37
CA ALA A 149 -14.98 -11.04 -16.92
C ALA A 149 -14.94 -11.12 -18.45
N ARG A 150 -14.37 -10.10 -19.12
CA ARG A 150 -14.17 -10.10 -20.58
C ARG A 150 -13.28 -11.24 -21.04
N ARG A 151 -12.22 -11.54 -20.29
CA ARG A 151 -11.34 -12.67 -20.56
C ARG A 151 -12.10 -14.00 -20.45
N ALA A 152 -12.91 -14.17 -19.41
CA ALA A 152 -13.76 -15.35 -19.24
C ALA A 152 -14.76 -15.49 -20.40
N GLU A 153 -15.38 -14.39 -20.86
CA GLU A 153 -16.24 -14.39 -22.05
C GLU A 153 -15.50 -14.87 -23.30
N LYS A 154 -14.26 -14.40 -23.53
CA LYS A 154 -13.44 -14.86 -24.66
C LYS A 154 -13.09 -16.35 -24.54
N ILE A 155 -12.74 -16.83 -23.35
CA ILE A 155 -12.45 -18.25 -23.11
C ILE A 155 -13.69 -19.10 -23.41
N VAL A 156 -14.87 -18.67 -22.98
CA VAL A 156 -16.13 -19.37 -23.28
C VAL A 156 -16.43 -19.33 -24.78
N GLY A 157 -16.28 -18.17 -25.43
CA GLY A 157 -16.51 -17.98 -26.86
C GLY A 157 -15.57 -18.79 -27.74
N GLN A 158 -14.33 -19.01 -27.30
CA GLN A 158 -13.33 -19.84 -28.00
C GLN A 158 -13.38 -21.33 -27.60
N GLY A 159 -14.43 -21.78 -26.90
CA GLY A 159 -14.60 -23.20 -26.57
C GLY A 159 -13.63 -23.73 -25.51
N GLY A 160 -13.14 -22.86 -24.61
CA GLY A 160 -12.23 -23.22 -23.52
C GLY A 160 -10.75 -23.06 -23.85
N ALA A 161 -10.41 -22.36 -24.94
CA ALA A 161 -9.03 -22.01 -25.23
C ALA A 161 -8.48 -21.05 -24.15
N LEU A 162 -7.23 -21.24 -23.76
CA LEU A 162 -6.55 -20.36 -22.81
C LEU A 162 -6.27 -19.01 -23.47
N VAL A 163 -6.90 -17.96 -22.95
CA VAL A 163 -6.65 -16.57 -23.36
C VAL A 163 -5.76 -15.90 -22.31
N ARG A 164 -4.70 -15.21 -22.74
CA ARG A 164 -3.87 -14.39 -21.83
C ARG A 164 -4.52 -13.03 -21.55
N PRO A 165 -4.28 -12.41 -20.38
CA PRO A 165 -4.79 -11.06 -20.09
C PRO A 165 -4.51 -10.03 -21.19
N TYR A 166 -3.31 -9.99 -21.78
CA TYR A 166 -3.01 -9.05 -22.86
C TYR A 166 -3.79 -9.32 -24.16
N GLU A 167 -4.26 -10.56 -24.36
CA GLU A 167 -5.08 -10.98 -25.51
C GLU A 167 -6.58 -10.68 -25.25
N ALA A 168 -6.95 -10.34 -24.02
CA ALA A 168 -8.29 -9.96 -23.61
C ALA A 168 -8.64 -8.49 -23.90
N THR A 169 -8.14 -7.94 -25.02
CA THR A 169 -8.42 -6.57 -25.49
C THR A 169 -9.91 -6.28 -25.66
N THR A 170 -10.34 -5.05 -25.36
CA THR A 170 -11.70 -4.58 -25.69
C THR A 170 -11.96 -4.63 -27.19
N PRO A 171 -13.22 -4.62 -27.64
CA PRO A 171 -13.55 -4.38 -29.06
C PRO A 171 -12.95 -3.07 -29.61
N GLU A 172 -12.67 -2.10 -28.72
CA GLU A 172 -12.01 -0.82 -29.05
C GLU A 172 -10.48 -0.91 -29.09
N GLY A 173 -9.90 -2.07 -28.76
CA GLY A 173 -8.46 -2.33 -28.76
C GLY A 173 -7.73 -1.85 -27.49
N GLU A 174 -8.44 -1.40 -26.47
CA GLU A 174 -7.88 -1.00 -25.18
C GLU A 174 -7.55 -2.23 -24.33
N LEU A 175 -6.34 -2.21 -23.76
CA LEU A 175 -5.89 -3.20 -22.78
C LEU A 175 -6.40 -2.80 -21.39
N GLY A 176 -6.90 -3.76 -20.62
CA GLY A 176 -7.21 -3.52 -19.21
C GLY A 176 -5.93 -3.43 -18.36
N PRO A 177 -6.07 -3.08 -17.07
CA PRO A 177 -4.93 -2.93 -16.16
C PRO A 177 -4.03 -4.17 -16.08
N LEU A 178 -4.59 -5.38 -16.08
CA LEU A 178 -3.83 -6.62 -16.01
C LEU A 178 -3.12 -6.89 -17.33
N GLY A 179 -3.79 -6.66 -18.45
CA GLY A 179 -3.20 -6.72 -19.79
C GLY A 179 -2.09 -5.70 -19.98
N MET A 180 -2.20 -4.50 -19.41
CA MET A 180 -1.11 -3.50 -19.40
C MET A 180 0.09 -3.98 -18.60
N VAL A 181 -0.12 -4.53 -17.39
CA VAL A 181 0.96 -5.07 -16.56
C VAL A 181 1.64 -6.25 -17.24
N GLU A 182 0.87 -7.19 -17.78
CA GLU A 182 1.41 -8.32 -18.53
C GLU A 182 2.17 -7.84 -19.77
N LYS A 183 1.59 -6.93 -20.57
CA LYS A 183 2.26 -6.36 -21.74
C LYS A 183 3.57 -5.69 -21.36
N ASN A 184 3.58 -4.83 -20.35
CA ASN A 184 4.81 -4.16 -19.90
C ASN A 184 5.88 -5.16 -19.46
N PHE A 185 5.46 -6.23 -18.77
CA PHE A 185 6.37 -7.28 -18.33
C PHE A 185 6.89 -8.13 -19.50
N VAL A 186 6.03 -8.52 -20.44
CA VAL A 186 6.38 -9.27 -21.64
C VAL A 186 7.29 -8.43 -22.54
N ASP A 187 6.96 -7.16 -22.78
CA ASP A 187 7.77 -6.22 -23.54
C ASP A 187 9.14 -6.02 -22.88
N PHE A 188 9.18 -5.93 -21.55
CA PHE A 188 10.44 -5.87 -20.80
C PHE A 188 11.29 -7.14 -21.02
N LEU A 189 10.71 -8.34 -20.86
CA LEU A 189 11.42 -9.59 -21.08
C LEU A 189 11.86 -9.77 -22.54
N GLU A 190 11.00 -9.40 -23.49
CA GLU A 190 11.33 -9.47 -24.92
C GLU A 190 12.42 -8.47 -25.28
N SER A 191 12.43 -7.27 -24.67
CA SER A 191 13.53 -6.31 -24.84
C SER A 191 14.87 -6.86 -24.31
N ILE A 192 14.86 -7.59 -23.20
CA ILE A 192 16.04 -8.32 -22.70
C ILE A 192 16.46 -9.36 -23.73
N ARG A 193 15.53 -10.21 -24.16
CA ARG A 193 15.81 -11.30 -25.10
C ARG A 193 16.35 -10.80 -26.44
N GLN A 194 15.78 -9.73 -26.98
CA GLN A 194 16.23 -9.09 -28.22
C GLN A 194 17.64 -8.51 -28.04
N SER A 195 17.88 -7.78 -26.95
CA SER A 195 19.22 -7.25 -26.68
C SER A 195 20.28 -8.34 -26.51
N GLU A 196 19.94 -9.47 -25.87
CA GLU A 196 20.83 -10.61 -25.72
C GLU A 196 21.08 -11.34 -27.05
N ARG A 197 20.06 -11.46 -27.91
CA ARG A 197 20.23 -11.99 -29.27
C ARG A 197 21.19 -11.12 -30.08
N ILE A 198 21.00 -9.81 -30.07
CA ILE A 198 21.87 -8.85 -30.75
C ILE A 198 23.29 -8.94 -30.19
N ARG A 199 23.45 -8.99 -28.85
CA ARG A 199 24.76 -9.15 -28.19
C ARG A 199 25.48 -10.41 -28.67
N SER A 200 24.75 -11.52 -28.70
CA SER A 200 25.27 -12.83 -29.15
C SER A 200 25.70 -12.78 -30.62
N GLN A 201 24.91 -12.15 -31.49
CA GLN A 201 25.23 -11.97 -32.91
C GLN A 201 26.46 -11.08 -33.11
N ALA A 202 26.55 -9.97 -32.37
CA ALA A 202 27.68 -9.04 -32.41
C ALA A 202 28.94 -9.58 -31.71
N LYS A 203 28.86 -10.75 -31.05
CA LYS A 203 29.95 -11.38 -30.26
C LYS A 203 30.53 -10.44 -29.20
N VAL A 204 29.68 -9.57 -28.64
CA VAL A 204 30.06 -8.66 -27.56
C VAL A 204 29.96 -9.40 -26.23
N LEU A 205 30.99 -9.29 -25.39
CA LEU A 205 31.04 -10.01 -24.11
C LEU A 205 30.06 -9.44 -23.08
N ARG A 206 29.94 -8.10 -23.00
CA ARG A 206 29.18 -7.41 -21.96
C ARG A 206 27.97 -6.67 -22.52
N PRO A 207 26.79 -6.75 -21.88
CA PRO A 207 25.61 -6.00 -22.27
C PRO A 207 25.82 -4.49 -22.48
N LYS A 208 26.64 -3.83 -21.65
CA LYS A 208 26.91 -2.39 -21.79
C LYS A 208 27.68 -1.98 -23.05
N ASP A 209 28.46 -2.89 -23.62
CA ASP A 209 29.35 -2.60 -24.77
C ASP A 209 28.58 -2.63 -26.10
N LEU A 210 27.28 -2.91 -26.08
CA LEU A 210 26.36 -2.70 -27.20
C LEU A 210 26.11 -1.20 -27.47
N ASP A 211 25.87 -0.87 -28.73
CA ASP A 211 25.46 0.47 -29.17
C ASP A 211 24.17 0.92 -28.45
N GLU A 212 24.05 2.21 -28.18
CA GLU A 212 22.96 2.79 -27.38
C GLU A 212 21.57 2.49 -27.95
N SER A 213 21.44 2.40 -29.28
CA SER A 213 20.17 2.09 -29.95
C SER A 213 19.73 0.64 -29.78
N GLN A 214 20.68 -0.28 -29.55
CA GLN A 214 20.46 -1.72 -29.43
C GLN A 214 20.59 -2.20 -27.98
N ARG A 215 20.94 -1.30 -27.07
CA ARG A 215 21.15 -1.59 -25.65
C ARG A 215 19.81 -1.80 -24.95
N GLY A 216 19.59 -3.05 -24.53
CA GLY A 216 18.44 -3.41 -23.70
C GLY A 216 18.52 -2.85 -22.27
N PRO A 217 17.50 -3.12 -21.44
CA PRO A 217 17.43 -2.61 -20.07
C PRO A 217 18.60 -3.10 -19.21
N LEU A 218 19.07 -4.34 -19.40
CA LEU A 218 20.21 -4.88 -18.67
C LEU A 218 21.51 -4.14 -19.01
N GLY A 219 21.75 -3.84 -20.28
CA GLY A 219 22.92 -3.07 -20.71
C GLY A 219 22.88 -1.63 -20.19
N LYS A 220 21.69 -1.00 -20.14
CA LYS A 220 21.52 0.33 -19.55
C LYS A 220 21.82 0.34 -18.05
N ALA A 221 21.29 -0.64 -17.32
CA ALA A 221 21.56 -0.79 -15.88
C ALA A 221 23.03 -1.09 -15.59
N GLU A 222 23.68 -1.95 -16.39
CA GLU A 222 25.11 -2.22 -16.25
C GLU A 222 25.95 -0.97 -16.56
N LEU A 223 25.62 -0.23 -17.61
CA LEU A 223 26.30 1.01 -17.96
C LEU A 223 26.16 2.04 -16.85
N GLU A 224 24.95 2.29 -16.36
CA GLU A 224 24.70 3.23 -15.26
C GLU A 224 25.47 2.82 -14.01
N ALA A 225 25.45 1.53 -13.64
CA ALA A 225 26.22 1.02 -12.51
C ALA A 225 27.73 1.22 -12.70
N VAL A 226 28.25 0.95 -13.91
CA VAL A 226 29.68 1.13 -14.23
C VAL A 226 30.06 2.61 -14.23
N GLU A 227 29.21 3.51 -14.73
CA GLU A 227 29.42 4.95 -14.69
C GLU A 227 29.50 5.44 -13.25
N LYS A 228 28.56 5.03 -12.39
CA LYS A 228 28.61 5.37 -10.96
C LYS A 228 29.86 4.85 -10.27
N ILE A 229 30.30 3.64 -10.61
CA ILE A 229 31.56 3.07 -10.11
C ILE A 229 32.76 3.87 -10.61
N ASN A 230 32.77 4.28 -11.89
CA ASN A 230 33.84 5.10 -12.46
C ASN A 230 33.88 6.50 -11.83
N ASP A 231 32.73 7.11 -11.54
CA ASP A 231 32.64 8.38 -10.81
C ASP A 231 33.25 8.24 -9.41
N ILE A 232 32.95 7.13 -8.72
CA ILE A 232 33.58 6.78 -7.44
C ILE A 232 35.10 6.66 -7.61
N PHE A 233 35.59 5.89 -8.58
CA PHE A 233 37.03 5.73 -8.83
C PHE A 233 37.72 7.04 -9.18
N TYR A 234 37.10 7.89 -9.99
CA TYR A 234 37.65 9.19 -10.38
C TYR A 234 37.75 10.12 -9.18
N SER A 235 36.67 10.23 -8.39
CA SER A 235 36.68 11.02 -7.15
C SER A 235 37.76 10.54 -6.18
N GLU A 236 37.93 9.22 -6.05
CA GLU A 236 38.96 8.61 -5.21
C GLU A 236 40.39 8.88 -5.74
N LYS A 237 40.60 8.80 -7.06
CA LYS A 237 41.90 9.12 -7.67
C LYS A 237 42.27 10.59 -7.44
N VAL A 238 41.32 11.51 -7.62
CA VAL A 238 41.52 12.94 -7.32
C VAL A 238 41.85 13.13 -5.84
N ARG A 239 41.13 12.45 -4.94
CA ARG A 239 41.41 12.46 -3.49
C ARG A 239 42.81 11.99 -3.16
N ALA A 240 43.26 10.88 -3.76
CA ALA A 240 44.60 10.35 -3.55
C ALA A 240 45.68 11.32 -4.04
N GLN A 241 45.50 11.93 -5.22
CA GLN A 241 46.42 12.93 -5.76
C GLN A 241 46.51 14.19 -4.89
N GLN A 242 45.36 14.69 -4.42
CA GLN A 242 45.34 15.83 -3.50
C GLN A 242 45.99 15.49 -2.14
N SER A 243 45.76 14.26 -1.64
CA SER A 243 46.38 13.79 -0.39
C SER A 243 47.88 13.73 -0.50
N TRP A 244 48.41 13.22 -1.62
CA TRP A 244 49.85 13.18 -1.87
C TRP A 244 50.45 14.59 -1.94
N ARG A 245 49.85 15.51 -2.71
CA ARG A 245 50.36 16.88 -2.84
C ARG A 245 50.35 17.67 -1.54
N ARG A 246 49.35 17.45 -0.67
CA ARG A 246 49.22 18.16 0.61
C ARG A 246 49.98 17.49 1.76
N GLY A 247 50.49 16.28 1.56
CA GLY A 247 51.13 15.48 2.61
C GLY A 247 50.19 15.12 3.77
N ARG A 248 48.87 15.19 3.56
CA ARG A 248 47.82 14.91 4.56
C ARG A 248 46.68 14.16 3.89
N ARG A 249 46.04 13.22 4.61
CA ARG A 249 44.87 12.48 4.13
C ARG A 249 43.69 13.45 3.90
N VAL A 250 43.23 13.57 2.66
CA VAL A 250 42.05 14.35 2.28
C VAL A 250 40.79 13.49 2.49
N ARG A 251 39.72 14.07 3.03
CA ARG A 251 38.46 13.34 3.27
C ARG A 251 37.64 13.26 1.98
N PRO A 252 36.77 12.24 1.83
CA PRO A 252 35.84 12.19 0.71
C PRO A 252 35.04 13.49 0.50
N ILE A 253 34.53 14.14 1.55
CA ILE A 253 33.79 15.42 1.43
C ILE A 253 34.58 16.59 0.82
N ASP A 254 35.91 16.57 0.89
CA ASP A 254 36.74 17.68 0.40
C ASP A 254 36.97 17.57 -1.13
N VAL A 255 36.45 16.50 -1.77
CA VAL A 255 36.55 16.23 -3.21
C VAL A 255 35.13 16.02 -3.78
N PRO A 256 34.78 16.70 -4.89
CA PRO A 256 33.47 16.48 -5.51
C PRO A 256 33.34 15.04 -6.00
N GLY A 257 32.27 14.35 -5.59
CA GLY A 257 31.98 12.98 -6.01
C GLY A 257 30.91 12.31 -5.14
N PRO A 258 30.38 11.16 -5.59
CA PRO A 258 29.27 10.46 -4.93
C PRO A 258 29.62 10.02 -3.49
N LEU A 259 30.87 9.66 -3.22
CA LEU A 259 31.33 9.34 -1.86
C LEU A 259 31.38 10.58 -0.96
N GLY A 260 31.72 11.75 -1.50
CA GLY A 260 31.69 13.01 -0.78
C GLY A 260 30.27 13.43 -0.45
N ASP A 261 29.35 13.33 -1.41
CA ASP A 261 27.91 13.61 -1.19
C ASP A 261 27.31 12.66 -0.13
N PHE A 262 27.68 11.38 -0.18
CA PHE A 262 27.27 10.41 0.83
C PHE A 262 27.84 10.72 2.21
N GLU A 263 29.15 10.99 2.32
CA GLU A 263 29.76 11.37 3.60
C GLU A 263 29.14 12.68 4.13
N MET A 264 28.84 13.64 3.27
CA MET A 264 28.17 14.89 3.64
C MET A 264 26.77 14.62 4.20
N ALA A 265 25.96 13.80 3.52
CA ALA A 265 24.65 13.41 4.02
C ALA A 265 24.73 12.71 5.39
N VAL A 266 25.70 11.81 5.58
CA VAL A 266 25.94 11.14 6.87
C VAL A 266 26.42 12.12 7.93
N LEU A 267 27.33 13.04 7.59
CA LEU A 267 27.83 14.05 8.51
C LEU A 267 26.73 15.02 8.93
N ASP A 268 25.81 15.37 8.05
CA ASP A 268 24.68 16.24 8.39
C ASP A 268 23.70 15.54 9.35
N VAL A 269 23.48 14.22 9.17
CA VAL A 269 22.78 13.39 10.16
C VAL A 269 23.51 13.42 11.50
N VAL A 270 24.82 13.16 11.52
CA VAL A 270 25.62 13.11 12.76
C VAL A 270 25.69 14.47 13.45
N LYS A 271 25.86 15.57 12.71
CA LYS A 271 25.84 16.95 13.25
C LYS A 271 24.48 17.27 13.86
N ALA A 272 23.39 16.91 13.19
CA ALA A 272 22.04 17.11 13.72
C ALA A 272 21.82 16.31 15.01
N GLU A 273 22.32 15.07 15.09
CA GLU A 273 22.30 14.28 16.33
C GLU A 273 23.15 14.90 17.46
N GLN A 274 24.33 15.43 17.15
CA GLN A 274 25.17 16.12 18.13
C GLN A 274 24.53 17.39 18.66
N LEU A 275 23.92 18.20 17.79
CA LEU A 275 23.17 19.39 18.19
C LEU A 275 21.99 19.00 19.09
N ARG A 276 21.26 17.93 18.73
CA ARG A 276 20.18 17.40 19.57
C ARG A 276 20.68 16.93 20.94
N LYS A 277 21.85 16.29 20.99
CA LYS A 277 22.45 15.86 22.25
C LYS A 277 22.81 17.06 23.13
N ARG A 278 23.35 18.14 22.56
CA ARG A 278 23.61 19.40 23.29
C ARG A 278 22.32 20.04 23.76
N GLU A 279 21.31 20.12 22.90
CA GLU A 279 19.96 20.61 23.28
C GLU A 279 19.36 19.78 24.42
N LYS A 280 19.62 18.46 24.45
CA LYS A 280 19.19 17.58 25.54
C LYS A 280 19.95 17.87 26.84
N GLU A 281 21.24 18.16 26.78
CA GLU A 281 22.05 18.52 27.95
C GLU A 281 21.65 19.89 28.52
N GLU A 282 21.31 20.85 27.66
CA GLU A 282 20.83 22.18 28.05
C GLU A 282 19.40 22.14 28.64
N ASN A 283 18.54 21.28 28.09
CA ASN A 283 17.21 21.06 28.62
C ASN A 283 17.27 20.10 29.83
N ALA A 284 17.41 20.65 31.03
CA ALA A 284 17.53 19.96 32.33
C ALA A 284 16.44 18.91 32.67
N ARG A 285 15.45 18.70 31.79
CA ARG A 285 14.35 17.73 31.97
C ARG A 285 14.69 16.29 31.58
N GLY A 286 15.87 16.00 31.01
CA GLY A 286 16.36 14.62 30.80
C GLY A 286 15.54 13.75 29.82
N PHE A 287 14.42 14.24 29.29
CA PHE A 287 13.60 13.50 28.33
C PHE A 287 14.36 13.27 27.02
N ALA A 288 14.12 12.11 26.40
CA ALA A 288 14.64 11.82 25.07
C ALA A 288 13.98 12.75 24.04
N LEU A 289 14.76 13.70 23.52
CA LEU A 289 14.33 14.61 22.46
C LEU A 289 14.29 13.84 21.13
N ARG A 290 13.13 13.83 20.46
CA ARG A 290 12.97 13.17 19.15
C ARG A 290 13.58 14.02 18.03
N PRO A 291 14.02 13.42 16.92
CA PRO A 291 14.53 14.14 15.76
C PRO A 291 13.66 15.29 15.25
N LYS A 292 12.34 15.11 15.22
CA LYS A 292 11.40 16.17 14.78
C LYS A 292 11.24 17.34 15.75
N ASP A 293 11.53 17.11 17.04
CA ASP A 293 11.26 18.05 18.14
C ASP A 293 12.49 18.91 18.47
N SER A 294 13.63 18.69 17.79
CA SER A 294 14.82 19.52 17.96
C SER A 294 14.64 20.91 17.35
N LYS A 295 15.33 21.91 17.95
CA LYS A 295 15.26 23.30 17.47
C LYS A 295 15.82 23.42 16.07
N VAL A 296 16.92 22.70 15.79
CA VAL A 296 17.47 22.51 14.45
C VAL A 296 17.06 21.14 13.94
N LYS A 297 16.21 21.12 12.91
CA LYS A 297 15.78 19.88 12.27
C LYS A 297 16.87 19.41 11.32
N GLY A 298 17.40 18.23 11.56
CA GLY A 298 18.26 17.54 10.60
C GLY A 298 17.43 16.83 9.52
N PRO A 299 18.07 16.17 8.55
CA PRO A 299 17.37 15.42 7.50
C PRO A 299 16.45 14.33 8.08
N LEU A 300 16.87 13.65 9.16
CA LEU A 300 16.01 12.68 9.86
C LEU A 300 14.82 13.34 10.56
N GLY A 301 14.98 14.58 11.05
CA GLY A 301 13.90 15.33 11.69
C GLY A 301 12.85 15.80 10.69
N GLU A 302 13.27 16.21 9.49
CA GLU A 302 12.37 16.55 8.38
C GLU A 302 11.59 15.33 7.91
N LEU A 303 12.28 14.19 7.71
CA LEU A 303 11.62 12.93 7.35
C LEU A 303 10.65 12.46 8.43
N GLU A 304 11.03 12.52 9.72
CA GLU A 304 10.12 12.18 10.81
C GLU A 304 8.93 13.16 10.86
N GLN A 305 9.15 14.45 10.64
CA GLN A 305 8.06 15.43 10.59
C GLN A 305 7.08 15.11 9.45
N GLN A 306 7.58 14.87 8.24
CA GLN A 306 6.74 14.51 7.09
C GLN A 306 5.96 13.21 7.37
N ALA A 307 6.62 12.21 7.94
CA ALA A 307 5.97 10.96 8.32
C ALA A 307 4.90 11.18 9.40
N VAL A 308 5.17 11.99 10.42
CA VAL A 308 4.22 12.32 11.49
C VAL A 308 3.06 13.14 10.98
N GLU A 309 3.29 14.09 10.07
CA GLU A 309 2.23 14.86 9.42
C GLU A 309 1.34 13.95 8.57
N ALA A 310 1.93 13.01 7.82
CA ALA A 310 1.18 12.01 7.08
C ALA A 310 0.34 11.12 8.03
N VAL A 311 0.93 10.62 9.11
CA VAL A 311 0.22 9.81 10.12
C VAL A 311 -0.88 10.61 10.82
N ARG A 312 -0.64 11.89 11.14
CA ARG A 312 -1.66 12.77 11.74
C ARG A 312 -2.85 12.95 10.81
N LYS A 313 -2.59 13.27 9.53
CA LYS A 313 -3.64 13.37 8.51
C LYS A 313 -4.46 12.06 8.43
N LEU A 314 -3.77 10.92 8.38
CA LEU A 314 -4.42 9.61 8.39
C LEU A 314 -5.23 9.36 9.67
N THR A 315 -4.71 9.76 10.83
CA THR A 315 -5.39 9.58 12.13
C THR A 315 -6.62 10.46 12.25
N ASP A 316 -6.56 11.71 11.75
CA ASP A 316 -7.69 12.63 11.75
C ASP A 316 -8.79 12.16 10.79
N GLU A 317 -8.41 11.63 9.62
CA GLU A 317 -9.31 10.95 8.68
C GLU A 317 -9.94 9.70 9.32
N GLU A 318 -9.16 8.87 9.99
CA GLU A 318 -9.65 7.66 10.65
C GLU A 318 -10.57 7.98 11.83
N ARG A 319 -10.29 9.03 12.61
CA ARG A 319 -11.19 9.54 13.65
C ARG A 319 -12.49 10.08 13.08
N TYR A 320 -12.46 10.72 11.93
CA TYR A 320 -13.67 11.15 11.22
C TYR A 320 -14.47 9.92 10.76
N ARG A 321 -13.80 8.92 10.19
CA ARG A 321 -14.41 7.65 9.77
C ARG A 321 -14.99 6.85 10.94
N LEU A 322 -14.30 6.75 12.07
CA LEU A 322 -14.82 6.04 13.24
C LEU A 322 -16.03 6.75 13.83
N ARG A 323 -16.08 8.09 13.77
CA ARG A 323 -17.27 8.85 14.16
C ARG A 323 -18.44 8.59 13.20
N SER A 324 -18.21 8.55 11.89
CA SER A 324 -19.27 8.22 10.93
C SER A 324 -19.72 6.77 11.06
N VAL A 325 -18.81 5.81 11.19
CA VAL A 325 -19.16 4.39 11.43
C VAL A 325 -19.92 4.23 12.75
N LYS A 326 -19.50 4.90 13.82
CA LYS A 326 -20.23 4.86 15.09
C LYS A 326 -21.63 5.44 14.94
N ARG A 327 -21.77 6.59 14.26
CA ARG A 327 -23.08 7.21 13.96
C ARG A 327 -23.97 6.26 13.16
N PHE A 328 -23.43 5.66 12.10
CA PHE A 328 -24.14 4.65 11.30
C PHE A 328 -24.57 3.43 12.11
N LEU A 329 -23.69 2.90 12.96
CA LEU A 329 -24.01 1.78 13.84
C LEU A 329 -25.06 2.17 14.89
N ASP A 330 -25.00 3.38 15.41
CA ASP A 330 -25.98 3.91 16.36
C ASP A 330 -27.36 4.11 15.67
N GLU A 331 -27.41 4.62 14.43
CA GLU A 331 -28.64 4.80 13.66
C GLU A 331 -29.24 3.48 13.13
N LYS A 332 -28.39 2.47 12.85
CA LYS A 332 -28.82 1.13 12.40
C LYS A 332 -28.75 0.07 13.49
N ARG A 333 -28.88 0.44 14.78
CA ARG A 333 -28.92 -0.54 15.86
C ARG A 333 -30.12 -1.48 15.69
N PRO A 334 -29.89 -2.80 15.54
CA PRO A 334 -30.99 -3.75 15.37
C PRO A 334 -31.97 -3.70 16.55
N MET A 335 -31.49 -3.49 17.78
CA MET A 335 -32.34 -3.33 18.96
C MET A 335 -33.30 -2.11 18.89
N GLU A 336 -32.97 -1.05 18.14
CA GLU A 336 -33.84 0.14 18.04
C GLU A 336 -34.82 0.04 16.88
N GLN A 337 -34.41 -0.59 15.77
CA GLN A 337 -35.26 -0.75 14.58
C GLN A 337 -36.24 -1.94 14.72
N ASP A 338 -35.81 -3.07 15.27
CA ASP A 338 -36.65 -4.25 15.45
C ASP A 338 -36.27 -5.06 16.70
N ARG A 339 -36.84 -4.67 17.85
CA ARG A 339 -36.64 -5.33 19.15
C ARG A 339 -37.03 -6.81 19.16
N MET A 340 -38.00 -7.20 18.33
CA MET A 340 -38.55 -8.56 18.31
C MET A 340 -37.82 -9.45 17.28
N GLY A 341 -37.01 -8.86 16.41
CA GLY A 341 -36.16 -9.59 15.47
C GLY A 341 -35.07 -10.40 16.17
N VAL A 342 -34.67 -11.53 15.56
CA VAL A 342 -33.64 -12.44 16.10
C VAL A 342 -32.32 -11.70 16.37
N LEU A 343 -31.94 -10.76 15.50
CA LEU A 343 -30.77 -9.91 15.70
C LEU A 343 -30.91 -8.97 16.91
N GLY A 344 -32.08 -8.33 17.08
CA GLY A 344 -32.33 -7.42 18.21
C GLY A 344 -32.32 -8.15 19.56
N PHE A 345 -32.83 -9.38 19.59
CA PHE A 345 -32.77 -10.23 20.78
C PHE A 345 -31.33 -10.62 21.15
N VAL A 346 -30.53 -11.06 20.18
CA VAL A 346 -29.13 -11.44 20.41
C VAL A 346 -28.30 -10.25 20.89
N GLU A 347 -28.51 -9.07 20.29
CA GLU A 347 -27.87 -7.83 20.74
C GLU A 347 -28.25 -7.49 22.19
N THR A 348 -29.55 -7.56 22.52
CA THR A 348 -30.04 -7.29 23.88
C THR A 348 -29.39 -8.20 24.91
N VAL A 349 -29.27 -9.50 24.60
CA VAL A 349 -28.62 -10.49 25.48
C VAL A 349 -27.13 -10.18 25.63
N MET A 350 -26.40 -9.91 24.54
CA MET A 350 -24.98 -9.57 24.58
C MET A 350 -24.70 -8.28 25.36
N VAL A 351 -25.47 -7.21 25.09
CA VAL A 351 -25.35 -5.94 25.81
C VAL A 351 -25.70 -6.13 27.28
N GLY A 352 -26.71 -6.94 27.59
CA GLY A 352 -27.07 -7.32 28.96
C GLY A 352 -25.93 -8.03 29.69
N ILE A 353 -25.29 -9.02 29.06
CA ILE A 353 -24.17 -9.77 29.62
C ILE A 353 -22.95 -8.87 29.84
N ILE A 354 -22.64 -7.96 28.91
CA ILE A 354 -21.48 -7.06 29.04
C ILE A 354 -21.73 -5.95 30.07
N ARG A 355 -22.96 -5.42 30.16
CA ARG A 355 -23.30 -4.27 31.02
C ARG A 355 -23.64 -4.66 32.45
N ALA A 356 -24.19 -5.86 32.67
CA ALA A 356 -24.55 -6.34 34.01
C ALA A 356 -23.36 -6.36 35.00
N PRO A 357 -22.15 -6.84 34.65
CA PRO A 357 -20.99 -6.80 35.54
C PRO A 357 -20.60 -5.37 35.92
N ILE A 358 -20.62 -4.44 34.97
CA ILE A 358 -20.24 -3.04 35.23
C ILE A 358 -21.22 -2.39 36.20
N LEU A 359 -22.53 -2.61 36.02
CA LEU A 359 -23.55 -2.12 36.95
C LEU A 359 -23.42 -2.77 38.33
N MET A 360 -23.13 -4.08 38.39
CA MET A 360 -22.86 -4.77 39.66
C MET A 360 -21.64 -4.19 40.38
N PHE A 361 -20.54 -3.91 39.66
CA PHE A 361 -19.37 -3.25 40.24
C PHE A 361 -19.67 -1.83 40.72
N GLN A 362 -20.49 -1.05 39.99
CA GLN A 362 -20.91 0.27 40.43
C GLN A 362 -21.77 0.21 41.70
N ILE A 363 -22.68 -0.76 41.80
CA ILE A 363 -23.47 -0.99 43.02
C ILE A 363 -22.55 -1.39 44.17
N ILE A 364 -21.62 -2.32 43.97
CA ILE A 364 -20.66 -2.73 45.01
C ILE A 364 -19.79 -1.56 45.46
N ALA A 365 -19.30 -0.74 44.52
CA ALA A 365 -18.53 0.46 44.83
C ALA A 365 -19.36 1.45 45.66
N ARG A 366 -20.64 1.63 45.31
CA ARG A 366 -21.56 2.52 46.05
C ARG A 366 -21.91 1.98 47.43
N VAL A 367 -22.10 0.67 47.57
CA VAL A 367 -22.32 0.01 48.87
C VAL A 367 -21.07 0.12 49.74
N LYS A 368 -19.88 -0.05 49.17
CA LYS A 368 -18.62 0.17 49.88
C LYS A 368 -18.49 1.62 50.35
N GLU A 369 -18.82 2.58 49.50
CA GLU A 369 -18.86 4.01 49.87
C GLU A 369 -19.85 4.29 51.03
N LEU A 370 -20.99 3.60 51.06
CA LEU A 370 -21.98 3.70 52.15
C LEU A 370 -21.56 2.95 53.42
N LEU A 371 -20.66 1.97 53.33
CA LEU A 371 -20.10 1.26 54.49
C LEU A 371 -18.86 1.97 55.04
N ASP A 372 -18.09 2.62 54.17
CA ASP A 372 -16.92 3.44 54.51
C ASP A 372 -17.32 4.87 54.90
N SER A 373 -18.57 5.30 54.68
CA SER A 373 -19.07 6.57 55.22
C SER A 373 -19.06 6.48 56.75
N GLU A 374 -18.31 7.39 57.38
CA GLU A 374 -18.04 7.44 58.82
C GLU A 374 -19.30 7.19 59.68
N PRO A 375 -19.18 6.52 60.83
CA PRO A 375 -20.28 6.41 61.78
C PRO A 375 -20.81 7.81 62.09
N LEU A 376 -22.14 7.93 62.19
CA LEU A 376 -22.88 9.17 62.42
C LEU A 376 -22.08 10.12 63.32
N ASN A 377 -21.76 11.30 62.82
CA ASN A 377 -21.04 12.31 63.59
C ASN A 377 -21.79 12.51 64.92
N GLU A 378 -21.09 12.62 66.05
CA GLU A 378 -21.72 12.78 67.37
C GLU A 378 -22.70 13.98 67.43
N GLU A 379 -22.54 14.95 66.52
CA GLU A 379 -23.46 16.07 66.33
C GLU A 379 -24.82 15.64 65.76
N ASP A 380 -24.84 14.72 64.78
CA ASP A 380 -26.06 14.19 64.20
C ASP A 380 -26.81 13.27 65.18
N GLU A 381 -26.09 12.51 66.01
CA GLU A 381 -26.70 11.76 67.11
C GLU A 381 -27.38 12.69 68.13
N LYS A 382 -26.75 13.83 68.45
CA LYS A 382 -27.35 14.84 69.35
C LYS A 382 -28.60 15.46 68.72
N ILE A 383 -28.63 15.69 67.42
CA ILE A 383 -29.80 16.21 66.71
C ILE A 383 -30.95 15.19 66.76
N LEU A 384 -30.68 13.90 66.51
CA LEU A 384 -31.67 12.84 66.58
C LEU A 384 -32.22 12.63 67.99
N GLN A 385 -31.36 12.69 69.02
CA GLN A 385 -31.82 12.62 70.42
C GLN A 385 -32.67 13.82 70.80
N ASN A 386 -32.34 15.02 70.30
CA ASN A 386 -33.14 16.22 70.54
C ASN A 386 -34.49 16.18 69.80
N GLN A 387 -34.58 15.53 68.64
CA GLN A 387 -35.85 15.30 67.95
C GLN A 387 -36.73 14.30 68.72
N LYS A 388 -36.18 13.14 69.14
CA LYS A 388 -36.92 12.19 70.00
C LYS A 388 -37.44 12.82 71.28
N ARG A 389 -36.61 13.63 71.96
CA ARG A 389 -37.03 14.39 73.15
C ARG A 389 -38.10 15.44 72.89
N LYS A 390 -38.25 15.92 71.65
CA LYS A 390 -39.34 16.84 71.27
C LYS A 390 -40.63 16.08 70.95
N GLU A 391 -40.52 14.90 70.34
CA GLU A 391 -41.67 14.02 70.07
C GLU A 391 -42.25 13.45 71.36
N ASP A 392 -41.43 13.07 72.34
CA ASP A 392 -41.90 12.59 73.66
C ASP A 392 -42.53 13.69 74.54
N LYS A 393 -42.45 14.96 74.12
CA LYS A 393 -43.04 16.11 74.83
C LYS A 393 -44.31 16.64 74.17
N GLN A 394 -44.70 16.09 73.02
CA GLN A 394 -46.04 16.26 72.44
C GLN A 394 -46.93 15.13 72.91
#